data_AF-A0A068WZS4-F1
#
_entry.id   AF-A0A068WZS4-F1
#
_cell.length_a   1.000
_cell.length_b   1.000
_cell.length_c   1.000
_cell.angle_alpha   90.00
_cell.angle_beta   90.00
_cell.angle_gamma   90.00
#
_symmetry.space_group_name_H-M   'P 1'
#
loop_
_entity.id
_entity.type
_entity.pdbx_description
1 polymer ?
#
loop_
_entity_poly.entity_id
_entity_poly.type
_entity_poly.pdbx_seq_one_letter_code
_entity_poly.pdbx_strand_id
1 'polypeptide(L)'
;MEALGLFNLPPLWKLVRSSGIVFPEPYVPPRSIVVQQRVESLTQKFANMEYGRMTSHLPPLGVTARYKASEFDGVQCMKRQVTMIINFVLVVIGSFVFGYFLSDMVGQSHANPVQRISCGFTLALFVFFADLYFLLKNVDACELKPVPPRSEQCT
;
A
#
# COMPACT_ATOMS: atom_id res chain seq x y z
N MET A 1 41.85 78.80 -6.84
CA MET A 1 40.68 78.82 -5.95
C MET A 1 39.48 78.39 -6.78
N GLU A 2 39.24 77.08 -6.91
CA GLU A 2 38.00 76.57 -7.51
C GLU A 2 37.19 75.90 -6.41
N ALA A 3 36.39 76.72 -5.75
CA ALA A 3 35.34 76.25 -4.88
C ALA A 3 34.10 76.00 -5.74
N LEU A 4 33.44 74.86 -5.48
CA LEU A 4 32.00 74.62 -5.69
C LEU A 4 31.55 74.06 -7.05
N GLY A 5 32.01 72.85 -7.37
CA GLY A 5 31.28 71.92 -8.26
C GLY A 5 30.10 71.18 -7.60
N LEU A 6 29.59 71.67 -6.45
CA LEU A 6 28.57 70.98 -5.65
C LEU A 6 27.10 71.34 -5.99
N PHE A 7 26.86 72.35 -6.84
CA PHE A 7 25.51 72.85 -7.12
C PHE A 7 24.76 72.13 -8.27
N ASN A 8 25.41 71.19 -8.96
CA ASN A 8 24.82 70.47 -10.10
C ASN A 8 24.71 68.94 -9.87
N LEU A 9 24.59 68.50 -8.62
CA LEU A 9 24.31 67.10 -8.34
C LEU A 9 22.79 66.82 -8.32
N PRO A 10 22.31 65.80 -9.05
CA PRO A 10 20.93 65.37 -8.95
C PRO A 10 20.63 64.87 -7.51
N PRO A 11 19.37 64.98 -7.04
CA PRO A 11 19.01 64.55 -5.69
C PRO A 11 19.29 63.05 -5.49
N LEU A 12 19.78 62.66 -4.30
CA LEU A 12 20.29 61.31 -3.97
C LEU A 12 19.38 60.16 -4.42
N TRP A 13 18.07 60.31 -4.27
CA TRP A 13 17.11 59.28 -4.67
C TRP A 13 17.12 58.99 -6.18
N LYS A 14 17.47 59.99 -7.02
CA LYS A 14 17.60 59.84 -8.47
C LYS A 14 18.86 59.06 -8.83
N LEU A 15 19.93 59.22 -8.03
CA LEU A 15 21.17 58.44 -8.15
C LEU A 15 20.94 56.97 -7.75
N VAL A 16 20.23 56.73 -6.65
CA VAL A 16 19.85 55.38 -6.19
C VAL A 16 18.95 54.67 -7.20
N ARG A 17 18.07 55.41 -7.90
CA ARG A 17 17.22 54.86 -8.96
C ARG A 17 18.01 54.48 -10.23
N SER A 18 19.12 55.17 -10.49
CA SER A 18 20.02 54.87 -11.62
C SER A 18 21.12 53.87 -11.29
N SER A 19 21.39 53.60 -10.01
CA SER A 19 22.38 52.61 -9.61
C SER A 19 21.79 51.20 -9.71
N GLY A 20 22.42 50.35 -10.52
CA GLY A 20 22.12 48.92 -10.55
C GLY A 20 22.68 48.26 -9.30
N ILE A 21 21.81 47.64 -8.51
CA ILE A 21 22.22 46.78 -7.39
C ILE A 21 22.72 45.47 -7.98
N VAL A 22 24.04 45.26 -7.94
CA VAL A 22 24.66 43.99 -8.31
C VAL A 22 24.75 43.15 -7.05
N PHE A 23 23.89 42.14 -6.93
CA PHE A 23 24.02 41.15 -5.88
C PHE A 23 25.22 40.24 -6.16
N PRO A 24 26.08 39.95 -5.17
CA PRO A 24 27.12 38.95 -5.32
C PRO A 24 26.47 37.59 -5.59
N GLU A 25 27.09 36.79 -6.45
CA GLU A 25 26.59 35.46 -6.75
C GLU A 25 26.57 34.63 -5.45
N PRO A 26 25.43 34.03 -5.09
CA PRO A 26 25.32 33.30 -3.84
C PRO A 26 26.27 32.10 -3.86
N TYR A 27 27.10 31.97 -2.82
CA TYR A 27 27.94 30.80 -2.64
C TYR A 27 27.08 29.56 -2.43
N VAL A 28 27.10 28.64 -3.38
CA VAL A 28 26.42 27.35 -3.26
C VAL A 28 27.41 26.36 -2.65
N PRO A 29 27.20 25.89 -1.41
CA PRO A 29 28.13 24.94 -0.79
C PRO A 29 28.14 23.62 -1.59
N PRO A 30 29.32 22.97 -1.71
CA PRO A 30 29.40 21.66 -2.36
C PRO A 30 28.55 20.66 -1.57
N ARG A 31 27.70 19.91 -2.29
CA ARG A 31 26.81 18.92 -1.66
C ARG A 31 27.65 17.82 -1.00
N SER A 32 27.35 17.49 0.24
CA SER A 32 28.00 16.37 0.92
C SER A 32 27.75 15.04 0.18
N ILE A 33 28.74 14.14 0.21
CA ILE A 33 28.68 12.85 -0.50
C ILE A 33 27.43 12.04 -0.13
N VAL A 34 27.06 12.04 1.16
CA VAL A 34 25.87 11.34 1.67
C VAL A 34 24.58 11.90 1.06
N VAL A 35 24.49 13.23 0.88
CA VAL A 35 23.30 13.86 0.28
C VAL A 35 23.23 13.55 -1.22
N GLN A 36 24.37 13.53 -1.92
CA GLN A 36 24.42 13.16 -3.34
C GLN A 36 23.91 11.72 -3.56
N GLN A 37 24.40 10.76 -2.78
CA GLN A 37 23.94 9.36 -2.85
C GLN A 37 22.43 9.22 -2.60
N ARG A 38 21.90 9.97 -1.63
CA ARG A 38 20.44 9.97 -1.37
C ARG A 38 19.67 10.55 -2.55
N VAL A 39 20.10 11.67 -3.09
CA VAL A 39 19.46 12.30 -4.25
C VAL A 39 19.48 11.34 -5.44
N GLU A 40 20.62 10.72 -5.75
CA GLU A 40 20.74 9.72 -6.82
C GLU A 40 19.77 8.54 -6.61
N SER A 41 19.71 7.99 -5.40
CA SER A 41 18.78 6.90 -5.08
C SER A 41 17.30 7.30 -5.25
N LEU A 42 16.95 8.54 -4.87
CA LEU A 42 15.59 9.07 -5.02
C LEU A 42 15.27 9.31 -6.50
N THR A 43 16.19 9.91 -7.25
CA THR A 43 16.04 10.14 -8.69
C THR A 43 15.86 8.82 -9.43
N GLN A 44 16.65 7.79 -9.11
CA GLN A 44 16.47 6.44 -9.66
C GLN A 44 15.10 5.86 -9.31
N LYS A 45 14.65 6.01 -8.05
CA LYS A 45 13.33 5.54 -7.63
C LYS A 45 12.20 6.21 -8.41
N PHE A 46 12.23 7.53 -8.54
CA PHE A 46 11.22 8.28 -9.30
C PHE A 46 11.26 7.96 -10.79
N ALA A 47 12.45 7.83 -11.38
CA ALA A 47 12.60 7.42 -12.78
C ALA A 47 12.00 6.02 -13.02
N ASN A 48 12.21 5.08 -12.11
CA ASN A 48 11.65 3.73 -12.23
C ASN A 48 10.11 3.72 -12.06
N MET A 49 9.58 4.53 -11.14
CA MET A 49 8.13 4.71 -10.98
C MET A 49 7.50 5.33 -12.24
N GLU A 50 8.14 6.34 -12.81
CA GLU A 50 7.67 7.01 -14.03
C GLU A 50 7.74 6.08 -15.24
N TYR A 51 8.84 5.33 -15.38
CA TYR A 51 8.96 4.30 -16.41
C TYR A 51 7.83 3.26 -16.29
N GLY A 52 7.61 2.73 -15.07
CA GLY A 52 6.52 1.78 -14.81
C GLY A 52 5.13 2.35 -15.15
N ARG A 53 4.90 3.64 -14.88
CA ARG A 53 3.67 4.35 -15.26
C ARG A 53 3.51 4.39 -16.78
N MET A 54 4.55 4.79 -17.51
CA MET A 54 4.56 4.86 -18.97
C MET A 54 4.36 3.50 -19.63
N THR A 55 4.95 2.44 -19.07
CA THR A 55 4.88 1.08 -19.63
C THR A 55 3.70 0.26 -19.13
N SER A 56 2.89 0.76 -18.19
CA SER A 56 1.77 0.03 -17.58
C SER A 56 0.68 -0.38 -18.58
N HIS A 57 0.53 0.35 -19.68
CA HIS A 57 -0.46 0.11 -20.71
C HIS A 57 0.02 -0.80 -21.85
N LEU A 58 1.30 -1.15 -21.86
CA LEU A 58 1.87 -2.00 -22.90
C LEU A 58 1.68 -3.48 -22.53
N PRO A 59 1.33 -4.35 -23.49
CA PRO A 59 1.36 -5.78 -23.25
C PRO A 59 2.78 -6.19 -22.84
N PRO A 60 2.97 -7.19 -21.97
CA PRO A 60 4.29 -7.61 -21.54
C PRO A 60 5.10 -8.12 -22.74
N LEU A 61 6.03 -7.29 -23.24
CA LEU A 61 7.01 -7.69 -24.24
C LEU A 61 8.09 -8.54 -23.56
N GLY A 62 7.82 -9.84 -23.39
CA GLY A 62 8.84 -10.82 -23.02
C GLY A 62 8.42 -11.87 -22.01
N VAL A 63 9.06 -13.04 -22.11
CA VAL A 63 8.88 -14.18 -21.20
C VAL A 63 9.22 -13.83 -19.75
N THR A 64 10.11 -12.84 -19.53
CA THR A 64 10.53 -12.35 -18.21
C THR A 64 9.51 -11.42 -17.54
N ALA A 65 8.70 -10.69 -18.32
CA ALA A 65 7.65 -9.81 -17.79
C ALA A 65 6.44 -10.59 -17.25
N ARG A 66 6.15 -11.78 -17.82
CA ARG A 66 5.18 -12.74 -17.27
C ARG A 66 5.50 -13.16 -15.85
N TYR A 67 6.78 -13.39 -15.54
CA TYR A 67 7.21 -13.81 -14.20
C TYR A 67 7.03 -12.68 -13.17
N LYS A 68 7.48 -11.46 -13.46
CA LYS A 68 7.35 -10.34 -12.51
C LYS A 68 5.91 -9.89 -12.25
N ALA A 69 5.05 -9.91 -13.27
CA ALA A 69 3.63 -9.60 -13.07
C ALA A 69 2.94 -10.69 -12.22
N SER A 70 3.29 -11.95 -12.43
CA SER A 70 2.76 -13.08 -11.65
C SER A 70 3.21 -13.05 -10.18
N GLU A 71 4.41 -12.57 -9.88
CA GLU A 71 4.91 -12.51 -8.50
C GLU A 71 4.19 -11.43 -7.68
N PHE A 72 3.93 -10.25 -8.25
CA PHE A 72 3.28 -9.15 -7.54
C PHE A 72 1.76 -9.30 -7.42
N ASP A 73 1.12 -9.89 -8.43
CA ASP A 73 -0.31 -10.24 -8.39
C ASP A 73 -0.55 -11.47 -7.50
N GLY A 74 0.37 -12.45 -7.55
CA GLY A 74 0.37 -13.64 -6.70
C GLY A 74 0.47 -13.32 -5.20
N VAL A 75 1.30 -12.36 -4.78
CA VAL A 75 1.35 -11.95 -3.35
C VAL A 75 0.08 -11.24 -2.88
N GLN A 76 -0.64 -10.52 -3.76
CA GLN A 76 -1.91 -9.88 -3.39
C GLN A 76 -3.05 -10.90 -3.27
N CYS A 77 -3.14 -11.86 -4.21
CA CYS A 77 -4.08 -12.98 -4.09
C CYS A 77 -3.77 -13.86 -2.87
N MET A 78 -2.50 -14.17 -2.62
CA MET A 78 -2.08 -14.97 -1.47
C MET A 78 -2.42 -14.30 -0.14
N LYS A 79 -2.28 -12.97 -0.04
CA LYS A 79 -2.70 -12.21 1.16
C LYS A 79 -4.19 -12.40 1.47
N ARG A 80 -5.05 -12.37 0.45
CA ARG A 80 -6.49 -12.54 0.64
C ARG A 80 -6.84 -13.96 1.06
N GLN A 81 -6.22 -14.96 0.43
CA GLN A 81 -6.42 -16.37 0.77
C GLN A 81 -5.96 -16.70 2.20
N VAL A 82 -4.78 -16.20 2.59
CA VAL A 82 -4.25 -16.35 3.95
C VAL A 82 -5.16 -15.68 4.98
N THR A 83 -5.64 -14.46 4.70
CA THR A 83 -6.57 -13.76 5.60
C THR A 83 -7.88 -14.55 5.79
N MET A 84 -8.37 -15.20 4.74
CA MET A 84 -9.58 -16.03 4.81
C MET A 84 -9.38 -17.25 5.71
N ILE A 85 -8.25 -17.96 5.56
CA ILE A 85 -7.92 -19.13 6.38
C ILE A 85 -7.78 -18.73 7.86
N ILE A 86 -7.13 -17.61 8.14
CA ILE A 86 -6.98 -17.10 9.50
C ILE A 86 -8.36 -16.80 10.12
N ASN A 87 -9.24 -16.14 9.37
CA ASN A 87 -10.59 -15.85 9.85
C ASN A 87 -11.38 -17.13 10.16
N PHE A 88 -11.28 -18.14 9.30
CA PHE A 88 -11.88 -19.46 9.52
C PHE A 88 -11.40 -20.10 10.83
N VAL A 89 -10.09 -20.14 11.07
CA VAL A 89 -9.52 -20.72 12.30
C VAL A 89 -10.00 -19.95 13.54
N LEU A 90 -10.06 -18.61 13.48
CA LEU A 90 -10.55 -17.79 14.59
C LEU A 90 -12.02 -18.04 14.90
N VAL A 91 -12.87 -18.20 13.88
CA VAL A 91 -14.29 -18.50 14.06
C VAL A 91 -14.48 -19.90 14.66
N VAL A 92 -13.74 -20.91 14.20
CA VAL A 92 -13.80 -22.27 14.75
C VAL A 92 -13.36 -22.29 16.23
N ILE A 93 -12.23 -21.66 16.57
CA ILE A 93 -11.77 -21.57 17.97
C ILE A 93 -12.78 -20.79 18.82
N GLY A 94 -13.28 -19.66 18.31
CA GLY A 94 -14.28 -18.85 18.99
C GLY A 94 -15.56 -19.62 19.28
N SER A 95 -16.05 -20.40 18.31
CA SER A 95 -17.26 -21.22 18.48
C SER A 95 -17.07 -22.35 19.50
N PHE A 96 -15.88 -22.96 19.55
CA PHE A 96 -15.56 -23.98 20.53
C PHE A 96 -15.51 -23.41 21.96
N VAL A 97 -14.79 -22.31 22.15
CA VAL A 97 -14.70 -21.61 23.44
C VAL A 97 -16.07 -21.12 23.86
N PHE A 98 -16.83 -20.51 22.94
CA PHE A 98 -18.19 -20.06 23.19
C PHE A 98 -19.11 -21.20 23.58
N GLY A 99 -19.06 -22.34 22.89
CA GLY A 99 -19.86 -23.52 23.23
C GLY A 99 -19.49 -24.13 24.58
N TYR A 100 -18.22 -24.07 24.97
CA TYR A 100 -17.76 -24.48 26.30
C TYR A 100 -18.36 -23.57 27.40
N PHE A 101 -18.30 -22.25 27.23
CA PHE A 101 -18.91 -21.29 28.17
C PHE A 101 -20.44 -21.36 28.17
N LEU A 102 -21.06 -21.59 27.02
CA LEU A 102 -22.51 -21.76 26.90
C LEU A 102 -22.99 -22.96 27.70
N SER A 103 -22.22 -24.05 27.69
CA SER A 103 -22.52 -25.22 28.50
C SER A 103 -22.41 -24.97 30.01
N ASP A 104 -21.58 -24.02 30.44
CA ASP A 104 -21.46 -23.60 31.85
C ASP A 104 -22.59 -22.66 32.28
N MET A 105 -23.08 -21.81 31.36
CA MET A 105 -24.22 -20.92 31.62
C MET A 105 -25.56 -21.67 31.61
N VAL A 106 -25.73 -22.67 30.73
CA VAL A 106 -26.98 -23.43 30.57
C VAL A 106 -27.05 -24.63 31.51
N GLY A 107 -25.92 -25.31 31.76
CA GLY A 107 -25.85 -26.45 32.65
C GLY A 107 -25.62 -26.00 34.08
N GLN A 108 -26.64 -26.13 34.95
CA GLN A 108 -26.46 -25.90 36.39
C GLN A 108 -25.27 -26.72 36.91
N SER A 109 -24.25 -26.03 37.42
CA SER A 109 -23.04 -26.35 38.24
C SER A 109 -22.42 -27.77 38.28
N HIS A 110 -23.17 -28.85 38.02
CA HIS A 110 -22.76 -30.25 38.14
C HIS A 110 -22.54 -30.96 36.79
N ALA A 111 -22.50 -30.24 35.67
CA ALA A 111 -22.24 -30.84 34.37
C ALA A 111 -20.79 -31.37 34.28
N ASN A 112 -20.67 -32.68 34.03
CA ASN A 112 -19.39 -33.37 33.84
C ASN A 112 -18.52 -32.63 32.80
N PRO A 113 -17.18 -32.56 33.00
CA PRO A 113 -16.29 -31.87 32.06
C PRO A 113 -16.38 -32.45 30.65
N VAL A 114 -16.68 -33.74 30.53
CA VAL A 114 -16.92 -34.43 29.26
C VAL A 114 -18.10 -33.84 28.48
N GLN A 115 -19.20 -33.49 29.16
CA GLN A 115 -20.40 -32.92 28.54
C GLN A 115 -20.13 -31.51 28.01
N ARG A 116 -19.31 -30.73 28.73
CA ARG A 116 -18.93 -29.36 28.33
C ARG A 116 -18.10 -29.38 27.04
N ILE A 117 -17.13 -30.29 26.97
CA ILE A 117 -16.27 -30.48 25.81
C ILE A 117 -17.09 -31.00 24.62
N SER A 118 -18.00 -31.97 24.83
CA SER A 118 -18.84 -32.48 23.74
C SER A 118 -19.81 -31.44 23.19
N CYS A 119 -20.35 -30.56 24.03
CA CYS A 119 -21.23 -29.47 23.61
C CYS A 119 -20.47 -28.43 22.75
N GLY A 120 -19.32 -27.96 23.25
CA GLY A 120 -18.44 -27.05 22.50
C GLY A 120 -17.94 -27.66 21.20
N PHE A 121 -17.59 -28.95 21.20
CA PHE A 121 -17.16 -29.66 20.00
C PHE A 121 -18.27 -29.79 18.96
N THR A 122 -19.51 -30.09 19.38
CA THR A 122 -20.65 -30.20 18.45
C THR A 122 -20.95 -28.87 17.77
N LEU A 123 -20.95 -27.78 18.53
CA LEU A 123 -21.13 -26.42 17.97
C LEU A 123 -19.98 -26.04 17.02
N ALA A 124 -18.74 -26.32 17.41
CA ALA A 124 -17.59 -26.10 16.55
C ALA A 124 -17.65 -26.91 15.25
N LEU A 125 -18.17 -28.14 15.30
CA LEU A 125 -18.33 -29.00 14.13
C LEU A 125 -19.32 -28.40 13.12
N PHE A 126 -20.48 -27.90 13.58
CA PHE A 126 -21.46 -27.25 12.70
C PHE A 126 -20.90 -25.98 12.05
N VAL A 127 -20.23 -25.15 12.84
CA VAL A 127 -19.59 -23.91 12.34
C VAL A 127 -18.49 -24.26 11.35
N PHE A 128 -17.66 -25.26 11.65
CA PHE A 128 -16.61 -25.75 10.75
C PHE A 128 -17.17 -26.17 9.39
N PHE A 129 -18.26 -26.95 9.36
CA PHE A 129 -18.86 -27.36 8.08
C PHE A 129 -19.45 -26.18 7.31
N ALA A 130 -20.13 -25.26 7.98
CA ALA A 130 -20.67 -24.07 7.34
C ALA A 130 -19.54 -23.21 6.72
N ASP A 131 -18.48 -22.97 7.49
CA ASP A 131 -17.41 -22.07 7.10
C ASP A 131 -16.45 -22.72 6.09
N LEU A 132 -16.22 -24.04 6.16
CA LEU A 132 -15.49 -24.81 5.14
C LEU A 132 -16.23 -24.82 3.80
N TYR A 133 -17.57 -24.95 3.81
CA TYR A 133 -18.37 -24.88 2.59
C TYR A 133 -18.26 -23.50 1.92
N PHE A 134 -18.36 -22.42 2.70
CA PHE A 134 -18.13 -21.07 2.19
C PHE A 134 -16.69 -20.90 1.69
N LEU A 135 -15.69 -21.45 2.39
CA LEU A 135 -14.29 -21.36 1.98
C LEU A 135 -14.03 -22.03 0.64
N LEU A 136 -14.48 -23.28 0.47
CA LEU A 136 -14.31 -24.02 -0.78
C LEU A 136 -15.02 -23.31 -1.94
N LYS A 137 -16.27 -22.86 -1.74
CA LYS A 137 -17.03 -22.16 -2.77
C LYS A 137 -16.38 -20.84 -3.21
N ASN A 138 -15.77 -20.10 -2.29
CA ASN A 138 -15.08 -18.85 -2.63
C ASN A 138 -13.73 -19.11 -3.33
N VAL A 139 -13.05 -20.22 -3.02
CA VAL A 139 -11.84 -20.64 -3.75
C VAL A 139 -12.18 -21.04 -5.18
N ASP A 140 -13.24 -21.81 -5.41
CA ASP A 140 -13.68 -22.20 -6.75
C ASP A 140 -14.14 -21.00 -7.60
N ALA A 141 -14.76 -19.99 -6.97
CA ALA A 141 -15.16 -18.75 -7.64
C ALA A 141 -13.95 -17.90 -8.11
N CYS A 142 -12.77 -18.07 -7.52
CA CYS A 142 -11.55 -17.44 -8.00
C CYS A 142 -11.00 -18.09 -9.28
N GLU A 143 -11.27 -19.39 -9.50
CA GLU A 143 -10.84 -20.12 -10.71
C GLU A 143 -11.78 -19.88 -11.91
N LEU A 144 -13.04 -19.47 -11.67
CA LEU A 144 -14.06 -19.28 -12.69
C LEU A 144 -14.31 -17.81 -13.04
N LYS A 145 -13.28 -17.07 -13.48
CA LYS A 145 -13.52 -15.83 -14.26
C LYS A 145 -13.20 -16.09 -15.74
N PRO A 146 -14.19 -16.47 -16.57
CA PRO A 146 -13.98 -16.40 -18.01
C PRO A 146 -13.76 -14.93 -18.36
N VAL A 147 -12.60 -14.64 -18.96
CA VAL A 147 -12.29 -13.33 -19.54
C VAL A 147 -13.42 -13.01 -20.53
N PRO A 148 -14.15 -11.89 -20.38
CA PRO A 148 -15.21 -11.54 -21.33
C PRO A 148 -14.57 -11.28 -22.71
N PRO A 149 -15.14 -11.81 -23.80
CA PRO A 149 -14.63 -11.57 -25.14
C PRO A 149 -14.69 -10.07 -25.48
N ARG A 150 -13.54 -9.55 -25.91
CA ARG A 150 -13.29 -8.17 -26.34
C ARG A 150 -13.95 -7.89 -27.70
N SER A 151 -15.27 -7.92 -27.78
CA SER A 151 -15.99 -7.52 -29.00
C SER A 151 -17.01 -6.38 -28.82
N GLU A 152 -17.20 -5.86 -27.60
CA GLU A 152 -18.12 -4.74 -27.33
C GLU A 152 -17.43 -3.51 -26.71
N GLN A 153 -16.23 -3.16 -27.18
CA GLN A 153 -15.59 -1.88 -26.79
C GLN A 153 -15.25 -0.98 -27.99
N CYS A 154 -15.88 -1.21 -29.14
CA CYS A 154 -15.75 -0.33 -30.30
C CYS A 154 -17.13 -0.06 -30.92
N THR A 155 -17.92 0.77 -30.23
CA THR A 155 -18.95 1.64 -30.80
C THR A 155 -19.08 2.86 -29.90
#